data_AF-A0A2G2YCU3-F1
#
_entry.id   AF-A0A2G2YCU3-F1
#
_cell.length_a   1.000
_cell.length_b   1.000
_cell.length_c   1.000
_cell.angle_alpha   90.00
_cell.angle_beta   90.00
_cell.angle_gamma   90.00
#
_symmetry.space_group_name_H-M   'P 1'
#
loop_
_entity.id
_entity.type
_entity.pdbx_description
1 polymer ?
#
loop_
_entity_poly.entity_id
_entity_poly.type
_entity_poly.pdbx_seq_one_letter_code
_entity_poly.pdbx_strand_id
1 'polypeptide(L)'
;MDDRRMQMNVLKILDQLEDGIIPESSDLKRVLDYLGIKCWSACNKEVKFLDNEIFSEGNADMGLLSSLMGFMIYCRGTLFEVLDNVASTQINGGSNNADQVIRFLNLDDFRCPITLEIMNDPVTIASGHTYDRSSILKWFRAGNSTCPKTSERLTSIDLVPNLALKLLIKQYCYVNGIPFVETGRRNRDTVKSVATGSVANEQAMKLLASFLVGRLVAGTMEQQNNAAFEIRLLTKTSIFNRSCLVEAGAIPPLLNLVTSRDSSCQENAMAALLNLSKNSNSKSIIVGNGGLFLILDVLKRGLKMEARQHAAGTLFYLTSVEEYRKMIGENPEFIPSLLELLRNGTDRGKKNALVTIFGLLMRPENHWRVIAAGLVLLVVNLLKSFKREDLITDSLAVLSTLSERPDGAMAVLYAGALPIIVNILSSCNSRAAKEYCVSLLLALCINGGADVVPVLVKNSSLMGPLYSLLTQGNSKASKKASTLIRILHEYNEKTSSGLITPVFIEDQFINVW
;
A
#
# COMPACT_ATOMS: atom_id res chain seq x y z
N MET A 1 46.14 10.31 13.41
CA MET A 1 45.88 10.24 14.87
C MET A 1 44.45 10.64 15.20
N ASP A 2 43.85 11.58 14.46
CA ASP A 2 42.46 12.00 14.67
C ASP A 2 41.42 10.89 14.36
N ASP A 3 41.62 10.09 13.31
CA ASP A 3 40.66 9.05 12.92
C ASP A 3 40.46 7.98 14.01
N ARG A 4 41.54 7.52 14.64
CA ARG A 4 41.47 6.56 15.76
C ARG A 4 40.78 7.18 16.99
N ARG A 5 41.04 8.46 17.27
CA ARG A 5 40.38 9.17 18.38
C ARG A 5 38.88 9.32 18.11
N MET A 6 38.49 9.60 16.87
CA MET A 6 37.07 9.72 16.49
C MET A 6 36.36 8.38 16.48
N GLN A 7 37.00 7.32 16.01
CA GLN A 7 36.47 5.96 16.12
C GLN A 7 36.19 5.59 17.58
N MET A 8 37.11 5.92 18.49
CA MET A 8 36.95 5.64 19.92
C MET A 8 35.83 6.48 20.56
N ASN A 9 35.63 7.73 20.10
CA ASN A 9 34.49 8.55 20.53
C ASN A 9 33.15 7.94 20.06
N VAL A 10 33.09 7.47 18.80
CA VAL A 10 31.89 6.80 18.28
C VAL A 10 31.57 5.56 19.08
N LEU A 11 32.55 4.67 19.31
CA LEU A 11 32.36 3.46 20.12
C LEU A 11 31.87 3.79 21.52
N LYS A 12 32.46 4.79 22.19
CA LYS A 12 31.99 5.26 23.51
C LYS A 12 30.52 5.71 23.48
N ILE A 13 30.09 6.41 22.44
CA ILE A 13 28.69 6.83 22.29
C ILE A 13 27.79 5.62 22.04
N LEU A 14 28.24 4.65 21.23
CA LEU A 14 27.48 3.42 20.99
C LEU A 14 27.31 2.61 22.28
N ASP A 15 28.35 2.49 23.10
CA ASP A 15 28.29 1.84 24.42
C ASP A 15 27.31 2.56 25.35
N GLN A 16 27.35 3.90 25.40
CA GLN A 16 26.37 4.69 26.16
C GLN A 16 24.94 4.42 25.71
N LEU A 17 24.71 4.38 24.39
CA LEU A 17 23.39 4.09 23.84
C LEU A 17 22.97 2.66 24.20
N GLU A 18 23.86 1.68 24.11
CA GLU A 18 23.61 0.28 24.50
C GLU A 18 23.19 0.17 25.97
N ASP A 19 23.82 0.96 26.85
CA ASP A 19 23.47 1.07 28.27
C ASP A 19 22.22 1.92 28.54
N GLY A 20 21.59 2.49 27.52
CA GLY A 20 20.41 3.36 27.66
C GLY A 20 20.72 4.74 28.27
N ILE A 21 21.99 5.16 28.23
CA ILE A 21 22.46 6.45 28.74
C ILE A 21 22.34 7.50 27.63
N ILE A 22 21.77 8.66 27.96
CA ILE A 22 21.67 9.82 27.06
C ILE A 22 23.09 10.37 26.80
N PRO A 23 23.60 10.34 25.56
CA PRO A 23 24.93 10.89 25.26
C PRO A 23 24.92 12.42 25.35
N GLU A 24 26.07 13.02 25.71
CA GLU A 24 26.22 14.48 25.77
C GLU A 24 26.14 15.11 24.37
N SER A 25 25.37 16.21 24.25
CA SER A 25 25.20 16.91 22.96
C SER A 25 26.52 17.40 22.35
N SER A 26 27.48 17.81 23.18
CA SER A 26 28.84 18.20 22.79
C SER A 26 29.60 17.06 22.09
N ASP A 27 29.51 15.85 22.64
CA ASP A 27 30.16 14.66 22.09
C ASP A 27 29.54 14.26 20.74
N LEU A 28 28.22 14.28 20.64
CA LEU A 28 27.51 14.02 19.40
C LEU A 28 27.89 15.03 18.30
N LYS A 29 27.88 16.33 18.63
CA LYS A 29 28.25 17.41 17.69
C LYS A 29 29.68 17.25 17.19
N ARG A 30 30.63 16.94 18.09
CA ARG A 30 32.03 16.70 17.72
C ARG A 30 32.20 15.59 16.68
N VAL A 31 31.45 14.50 16.82
CA VAL A 31 31.46 13.41 15.83
C VAL A 31 30.85 13.86 14.51
N LEU A 32 29.70 14.53 14.53
CA LEU A 32 29.03 15.01 13.31
C LEU A 32 29.88 16.04 12.56
N ASP A 33 30.53 16.97 13.28
CA ASP A 33 31.41 17.98 12.69
C ASP A 33 32.61 17.34 11.99
N TYR A 34 33.20 16.30 12.59
CA TYR A 34 34.28 15.53 11.98
C TYR A 34 33.81 14.78 10.72
N LEU A 35 32.57 14.26 10.73
CA LEU A 35 31.94 13.63 9.55
C LEU A 35 31.43 14.64 8.51
N GLY A 36 31.52 15.95 8.78
CA GLY A 36 31.00 17.00 7.90
C GLY A 36 29.47 17.09 7.84
N ILE A 37 28.76 16.50 8.80
CA ILE A 37 27.30 16.45 8.85
C ILE A 37 26.75 17.63 9.65
N LYS A 38 26.39 18.70 8.93
CA LYS A 38 26.00 19.98 9.55
C LYS A 38 24.50 20.28 9.55
N CYS A 39 23.69 19.48 8.87
CA CYS A 39 22.25 19.73 8.74
C CYS A 39 21.44 18.43 8.71
N TRP A 40 20.13 18.55 8.95
CA TRP A 40 19.20 17.43 8.97
C TRP A 40 19.24 16.61 7.66
N SER A 41 19.32 17.28 6.51
CA SER A 41 19.31 16.62 5.20
C SER A 41 20.59 15.82 4.93
N ALA A 42 21.75 16.29 5.39
CA ALA A 42 23.01 15.54 5.33
C ALA A 42 22.94 14.30 6.24
N CYS A 43 22.45 14.46 7.47
CA CYS A 43 22.28 13.34 8.40
C CYS A 43 21.30 12.28 7.85
N ASN A 44 20.20 12.72 7.24
CA ASN A 44 19.23 11.83 6.61
C ASN A 44 19.78 11.09 5.37
N LYS A 45 20.73 11.69 4.63
CA LYS A 45 21.44 10.98 3.54
C LYS A 45 22.29 9.86 4.10
N GLU A 46 22.99 10.09 5.20
CA GLU A 46 23.80 9.08 5.87
C GLU A 46 22.95 7.92 6.39
N VAL A 47 21.81 8.21 7.02
CA VAL A 47 20.85 7.17 7.45
C VAL A 47 20.39 6.29 6.28
N LYS A 48 20.10 6.89 5.11
CA LYS A 48 19.71 6.13 3.92
C LYS A 48 20.85 5.31 3.33
N PHE A 49 22.07 5.83 3.40
CA PHE A 49 23.27 5.11 2.99
C PHE A 49 23.47 3.86 3.86
N LEU A 50 23.45 4.02 5.18
CA LEU A 50 23.56 2.91 6.14
C LEU A 50 22.44 1.86 5.96
N ASP A 51 21.20 2.29 5.74
CA ASP A 51 20.07 1.38 5.46
C ASP A 51 20.38 0.51 4.23
N ASN A 52 20.88 1.10 3.13
CA ASN A 52 21.25 0.36 1.92
C ASN A 52 22.43 -0.61 2.12
N GLU A 53 23.42 -0.25 2.93
CA GLU A 53 24.57 -1.11 3.24
C GLU A 53 24.15 -2.32 4.09
N ILE A 54 23.27 -2.13 5.09
CA ILE A 54 22.70 -3.24 5.88
C ILE A 54 21.99 -4.27 5.00
N PHE A 55 21.38 -3.83 3.90
CA PHE A 55 20.74 -4.74 2.93
C PHE A 55 21.73 -5.44 2.00
N SER A 56 22.94 -4.92 1.84
CA SER A 56 23.95 -5.38 0.87
C SER A 56 24.99 -6.31 1.49
N GLU A 57 25.37 -6.10 2.75
CA GLU A 57 26.43 -6.87 3.41
C GLU A 57 25.97 -8.21 4.01
N GLY A 58 26.78 -9.25 3.77
CA GLY A 58 26.64 -10.56 4.38
C GLY A 58 27.21 -10.60 5.80
N ASN A 59 26.31 -10.49 6.79
CA ASN A 59 26.43 -10.87 8.21
C ASN A 59 27.58 -10.32 9.11
N ALA A 60 28.79 -10.00 8.64
CA ALA A 60 29.92 -9.73 9.54
C ALA A 60 29.81 -8.38 10.30
N ASP A 61 29.40 -7.30 9.63
CA ASP A 61 29.33 -5.95 10.22
C ASP A 61 27.89 -5.42 10.43
N MET A 62 26.88 -6.30 10.28
CA MET A 62 25.47 -5.91 10.39
C MET A 62 25.11 -5.29 11.75
N GLY A 63 25.73 -5.77 12.84
CA GLY A 63 25.52 -5.24 14.18
C GLY A 63 26.05 -3.81 14.34
N LEU A 64 27.27 -3.55 13.85
CA LEU A 64 27.88 -2.22 13.90
C LEU A 64 27.13 -1.24 13.01
N LEU A 65 26.79 -1.63 11.77
CA LEU A 65 26.00 -0.80 10.86
C LEU A 65 24.62 -0.46 11.45
N SER A 66 23.97 -1.41 12.12
CA SER A 66 22.74 -1.16 12.85
C SER A 66 22.95 -0.14 13.99
N SER A 67 24.02 -0.29 14.79
CA SER A 67 24.33 0.65 15.87
C SER A 67 24.60 2.07 15.36
N LEU A 68 25.37 2.18 14.27
CA LEU A 68 25.63 3.46 13.60
C LEU A 68 24.35 4.06 13.05
N MET A 69 23.46 3.26 12.45
CA MET A 69 22.17 3.73 11.98
C MET A 69 21.31 4.27 13.14
N GLY A 70 21.28 3.57 14.28
CA GLY A 70 20.61 4.04 15.50
C GLY A 70 21.18 5.36 16.02
N PHE A 71 22.51 5.48 16.09
CA PHE A 71 23.21 6.72 16.44
C PHE A 71 22.87 7.88 15.49
N MET A 72 22.92 7.65 14.18
CA MET A 72 22.62 8.68 13.18
C MET A 72 21.16 9.13 13.26
N ILE A 73 20.22 8.21 13.45
CA ILE A 73 18.80 8.52 13.66
C ILE A 73 18.60 9.32 14.95
N TYR A 74 19.26 8.94 16.04
CA TYR A 74 19.21 9.65 17.32
C TYR A 74 19.72 11.09 17.17
N CYS A 75 20.89 11.28 16.56
CA CYS A 75 21.45 12.58 16.24
C CYS A 75 20.51 13.42 15.36
N ARG A 76 19.93 12.79 14.32
CA ARG A 76 18.98 13.46 13.42
C ARG A 76 17.81 14.08 14.17
N GLY A 77 17.21 13.31 15.09
CA GLY A 77 16.03 13.71 15.82
C GLY A 77 16.26 14.62 17.02
N THR A 78 17.49 14.64 17.58
CA THR A 78 17.78 15.39 18.83
C THR A 78 18.55 16.69 18.62
N LEU A 79 19.39 16.79 17.58
CA LEU A 79 20.32 17.92 17.43
C LEU A 79 19.91 18.96 16.38
N PHE A 80 19.15 18.57 15.36
CA PHE A 80 18.76 19.47 14.28
C PHE A 80 17.36 20.03 14.53
N GLU A 81 17.30 21.22 15.11
CA GLU A 81 16.02 21.91 15.36
C GLU A 81 15.42 22.51 14.09
N VAL A 82 16.23 22.86 13.07
CA VAL A 82 15.75 23.41 11.80
C VAL A 82 15.82 22.37 10.70
N LEU A 83 14.70 22.15 10.01
CA LEU A 83 14.62 21.30 8.82
C LEU A 83 15.07 22.11 7.60
N ASP A 84 16.38 22.21 7.40
CA ASP A 84 16.98 23.01 6.33
C ASP A 84 16.51 22.54 4.94
N ASN A 85 15.69 23.39 4.31
CA ASN A 85 15.11 23.23 2.98
C ASN A 85 14.65 21.81 2.66
N VAL A 86 13.50 21.43 3.22
CA VAL A 86 12.55 20.55 2.51
C VAL A 86 11.87 21.37 1.40
N ALA A 87 12.65 22.04 0.55
CA ALA A 87 12.16 22.59 -0.70
C ALA A 87 11.73 21.37 -1.51
N SER A 88 10.43 21.10 -1.55
CA SER A 88 9.82 20.18 -2.50
C SER A 88 10.53 18.82 -2.61
N THR A 89 10.86 18.17 -1.48
CA THR A 89 10.75 16.71 -1.51
C THR A 89 9.27 16.42 -1.46
N GLN A 90 8.61 16.64 -2.60
CA GLN A 90 7.34 16.01 -2.87
C GLN A 90 7.52 14.54 -2.46
N ILE A 91 6.78 14.13 -1.42
CA ILE A 91 6.34 12.75 -1.28
C ILE A 91 5.15 12.55 -2.25
N ASN A 92 5.20 13.19 -3.42
CA ASN A 92 4.60 12.73 -4.66
C ASN A 92 5.71 12.01 -5.42
N GLY A 93 5.37 10.88 -6.04
CA GLY A 93 6.25 10.27 -7.04
C GLY A 93 6.39 11.18 -8.26
N GLY A 94 7.29 12.15 -8.18
CA GLY A 94 7.75 12.98 -9.29
C GLY A 94 9.04 12.40 -9.86
N SER A 95 8.93 11.90 -11.09
CA SER A 95 9.98 11.37 -11.97
C SER A 95 11.31 12.13 -11.89
N ASN A 96 12.38 11.45 -11.48
CA ASN A 96 13.74 11.90 -11.75
C ASN A 96 14.02 11.81 -13.28
N ASN A 97 14.98 12.57 -13.81
CA ASN A 97 15.47 12.39 -15.20
C ASN A 97 15.95 10.96 -15.49
N ALA A 98 16.41 10.23 -14.46
CA ALA A 98 16.72 8.80 -14.56
C ALA A 98 15.48 7.93 -14.80
N ASP A 99 14.31 8.30 -14.24
CA ASP A 99 13.06 7.55 -14.43
C ASP A 99 12.50 7.73 -15.85
N GLN A 100 12.82 8.84 -16.53
CA GLN A 100 12.47 9.01 -17.95
C GLN A 100 13.27 8.04 -18.83
N VAL A 101 14.57 7.88 -18.61
CA VAL A 101 15.42 6.94 -19.36
C VAL A 101 14.96 5.50 -19.13
N ILE A 102 14.58 5.15 -17.88
CA ILE A 102 14.12 3.82 -17.51
C ILE A 102 12.80 3.44 -18.19
N ARG A 103 11.93 4.41 -18.52
CA ARG A 103 10.69 4.14 -19.29
C ARG A 103 10.94 3.67 -20.72
N PHE A 104 12.10 3.99 -21.30
CA PHE A 104 12.45 3.60 -22.67
C PHE A 104 13.23 2.29 -22.75
N LEU A 105 13.54 1.66 -21.62
CA LEU A 105 14.21 0.35 -21.60
C LEU A 105 13.25 -0.75 -22.10
N ASN A 106 13.79 -1.66 -22.91
CA ASN A 106 12.99 -2.75 -23.47
C ASN A 106 12.65 -3.77 -22.37
N LEU A 107 11.36 -4.08 -22.23
CA LEU A 107 10.87 -5.07 -21.27
C LEU A 107 11.52 -6.46 -21.50
N ASP A 108 11.86 -6.78 -22.75
CA ASP A 108 12.46 -8.08 -23.09
C ASP A 108 13.86 -8.27 -22.50
N ASP A 109 14.59 -7.18 -22.20
CA ASP A 109 15.91 -7.25 -21.56
C ASP A 109 15.82 -7.67 -20.07
N PHE A 110 14.62 -7.61 -19.50
CA PHE A 110 14.34 -7.95 -18.11
C PHE A 110 13.69 -9.32 -17.93
N ARG A 111 13.39 -10.03 -19.03
CA ARG A 111 12.71 -11.32 -19.01
C ARG A 111 13.68 -12.48 -18.90
N CYS A 112 13.31 -13.49 -18.12
CA CYS A 112 14.03 -14.74 -18.05
C CYS A 112 13.88 -15.49 -19.38
N PRO A 113 14.96 -15.90 -20.06
CA PRO A 113 14.86 -16.61 -21.33
C PRO A 113 14.15 -17.97 -21.26
N ILE A 114 13.99 -18.55 -20.07
CA ILE A 114 13.27 -19.83 -19.86
C ILE A 114 11.76 -19.60 -19.72
N THR A 115 11.36 -18.68 -18.84
CA THR A 115 9.94 -18.48 -18.51
C THR A 115 9.27 -17.35 -19.28
N LEU A 116 10.07 -16.48 -19.91
CA LEU A 116 9.64 -15.23 -20.56
C LEU A 116 8.95 -14.25 -19.61
N GLU A 117 9.04 -14.50 -18.29
CA GLU A 117 8.57 -13.62 -17.23
C GLU A 117 9.71 -12.70 -16.76
N ILE A 118 9.38 -11.56 -16.16
CA ILE A 118 10.38 -10.66 -15.58
C ILE A 118 11.19 -11.42 -14.51
N MET A 119 12.51 -11.29 -14.55
CA MET A 119 13.40 -11.91 -13.58
C MET A 119 13.21 -11.27 -12.20
N ASN A 120 12.79 -12.06 -11.21
CA ASN A 120 12.70 -11.60 -9.82
C ASN A 120 14.06 -11.68 -9.11
N ASP A 121 14.87 -12.66 -9.52
CA ASP A 121 16.19 -12.92 -8.95
C ASP A 121 17.20 -13.26 -10.05
N PRO A 122 17.66 -12.26 -10.82
CA PRO A 122 18.54 -12.47 -11.96
C PRO A 122 19.91 -13.03 -11.53
N VAL A 123 20.28 -14.16 -12.11
CA VAL A 123 21.58 -14.83 -11.93
C VAL A 123 22.22 -15.12 -13.28
N THR A 124 23.51 -14.85 -13.40
CA THR A 124 24.31 -15.11 -14.59
C THR A 124 24.99 -16.46 -14.46
N ILE A 125 24.92 -17.27 -15.52
CA ILE A 125 25.63 -18.56 -15.62
C ILE A 125 26.94 -18.40 -16.40
N ALA A 126 27.78 -19.44 -16.42
CA ALA A 126 29.10 -19.41 -17.07
C ALA A 126 29.10 -18.98 -18.55
N SER A 127 27.97 -19.15 -19.28
CA SER A 127 27.81 -18.67 -20.65
C SER A 127 27.55 -17.16 -20.79
N GLY A 128 27.59 -16.39 -19.69
CA GLY A 128 27.35 -14.95 -19.66
C GLY A 128 25.88 -14.54 -19.75
N HIS A 129 24.96 -15.50 -19.85
CA HIS A 129 23.51 -15.23 -19.93
C HIS A 129 22.86 -15.17 -18.55
N THR A 130 21.89 -14.26 -18.39
CA THR A 130 21.16 -14.07 -17.13
C THR A 130 19.77 -14.70 -17.18
N TYR A 131 19.39 -15.37 -16.10
CA TYR A 131 18.10 -16.06 -15.94
C TYR A 131 17.53 -15.77 -14.56
N ASP A 132 16.23 -16.00 -14.35
CA ASP A 132 15.70 -16.06 -12.99
C ASP A 132 16.27 -17.30 -12.26
N ARG A 133 16.74 -17.10 -11.03
CA ARG A 133 17.36 -18.16 -10.20
C ARG A 133 16.48 -19.40 -10.10
N SER A 134 15.17 -19.23 -9.92
CA SER A 134 14.26 -20.36 -9.74
C SER A 134 14.14 -21.20 -11.02
N SER A 135 14.14 -20.55 -12.17
CA SER A 135 14.01 -21.17 -13.49
C SER A 135 15.27 -21.93 -13.87
N ILE A 136 16.46 -21.33 -13.70
CA ILE A 136 17.72 -21.98 -14.06
C ILE A 136 18.09 -23.11 -13.08
N LEU A 137 17.76 -22.99 -11.80
CA LEU A 137 17.92 -24.09 -10.85
C LEU A 137 17.03 -25.29 -11.18
N LYS A 138 15.80 -25.07 -11.65
CA LYS A 138 14.94 -26.16 -12.14
C LYS A 138 15.55 -26.84 -13.36
N TRP A 139 16.11 -26.06 -14.29
CA TRP A 139 16.79 -26.58 -15.47
C TRP A 139 17.96 -27.49 -15.11
N PHE A 140 18.83 -27.08 -14.17
CA PHE A 140 19.95 -27.88 -13.70
C PHE A 140 19.51 -29.11 -12.89
N ARG A 141 18.46 -28.98 -12.07
CA ARG A 141 17.89 -30.12 -11.31
C ARG A 141 17.25 -31.18 -12.20
N ALA A 142 16.83 -30.81 -13.41
CA ALA A 142 16.35 -31.76 -14.42
C ALA A 142 17.49 -32.52 -15.12
N GLY A 143 18.75 -32.32 -14.70
CA GLY A 143 19.92 -33.01 -15.23
C GLY A 143 20.59 -32.33 -16.43
N ASN A 144 20.13 -31.14 -16.82
CA ASN A 144 20.70 -30.42 -17.96
C ASN A 144 21.98 -29.67 -17.54
N SER A 145 23.08 -29.86 -18.28
CA SER A 145 24.35 -29.12 -18.09
C SER A 145 24.65 -28.16 -19.25
N THR A 146 23.60 -27.66 -19.91
CA THR A 146 23.69 -26.79 -21.09
C THR A 146 23.04 -25.45 -20.83
N CYS A 147 23.48 -24.41 -21.54
CA CYS A 147 22.86 -23.09 -21.55
C CYS A 147 21.48 -23.17 -22.23
N PRO A 148 20.37 -22.81 -21.55
CA PRO A 148 19.03 -22.89 -22.16
C PRO A 148 18.86 -22.06 -23.43
N LYS A 149 19.58 -20.95 -23.57
CA LYS A 149 19.48 -20.05 -24.73
C LYS A 149 20.37 -20.44 -25.91
N THR A 150 21.60 -20.91 -25.65
CA THR A 150 22.58 -21.24 -26.71
C THR A 150 22.74 -22.73 -26.96
N SER A 151 22.17 -23.59 -26.11
CA SER A 151 22.34 -25.05 -26.10
C SER A 151 23.78 -25.53 -25.93
N GLU A 152 24.73 -24.64 -25.63
CA GLU A 152 26.13 -24.96 -25.41
C GLU A 152 26.35 -25.61 -24.04
N ARG A 153 27.32 -26.52 -23.94
CA ARG A 153 27.67 -27.19 -22.69
C ARG A 153 28.41 -26.22 -21.76
N LEU A 154 27.94 -26.10 -20.52
CA LEU A 154 28.52 -25.19 -19.53
C LEU A 154 29.77 -25.81 -18.89
N THR A 155 30.77 -24.97 -18.64
CA THR A 155 32.00 -25.33 -17.90
C THR A 155 31.77 -25.41 -16.39
N SER A 156 30.79 -24.67 -15.86
CA SER A 156 30.32 -24.73 -14.48
C SER A 156 28.81 -24.44 -14.41
N ILE A 157 28.15 -24.97 -13.38
CA ILE A 157 26.74 -24.72 -13.03
C ILE A 157 26.58 -23.66 -11.93
N ASP A 158 27.67 -22.97 -11.57
CA ASP A 158 27.64 -21.90 -10.57
C ASP A 158 26.78 -20.72 -11.03
N LEU A 159 26.06 -20.14 -10.07
CA LEU A 159 25.14 -19.02 -10.30
C LEU A 159 25.70 -17.76 -9.68
N VAL A 160 26.09 -16.79 -10.50
CA VAL A 160 26.56 -15.49 -10.04
C VAL A 160 25.37 -14.53 -9.95
N PRO A 161 25.03 -13.96 -8.77
CA PRO A 161 23.93 -13.00 -8.66
C PRO A 161 24.20 -11.73 -9.48
N ASN A 162 23.24 -11.30 -10.30
CA ASN A 162 23.33 -10.05 -11.05
C ASN A 162 22.57 -8.93 -10.30
N LEU A 163 23.18 -8.40 -9.24
CA LEU A 163 22.56 -7.42 -8.36
C LEU A 163 22.24 -6.10 -9.10
N ALA A 164 23.11 -5.68 -10.02
CA ALA A 164 22.90 -4.49 -10.85
C ALA A 164 21.61 -4.61 -11.69
N LEU A 165 21.43 -5.75 -12.38
CA LEU A 165 20.20 -6.01 -13.14
C LEU A 165 18.98 -6.13 -12.23
N LYS A 166 19.12 -6.71 -11.03
CA LYS A 166 18.03 -6.81 -10.05
C LYS A 166 17.53 -5.44 -9.59
N LEU A 167 18.45 -4.50 -9.32
CA LEU A 167 18.11 -3.12 -8.95
C LEU A 167 17.44 -2.39 -10.13
N LEU A 168 17.95 -2.59 -11.34
CA LEU A 168 17.39 -1.97 -12.55
C LEU A 168 15.97 -2.49 -12.85
N ILE A 169 15.74 -3.81 -12.73
CA ILE A 169 14.41 -4.42 -12.89
C ILE A 169 13.44 -3.89 -11.83
N LYS A 170 13.87 -3.77 -10.57
CA LYS A 170 13.05 -3.20 -9.49
C LYS A 170 12.63 -1.77 -9.81
N GLN A 171 13.56 -0.94 -10.27
CA GLN A 171 13.27 0.45 -10.62
C GLN A 171 12.38 0.54 -11.86
N TYR A 172 12.63 -0.30 -12.88
CA TYR A 172 11.79 -0.41 -14.07
C TYR A 172 10.35 -0.82 -13.72
N CYS A 173 10.18 -1.81 -12.86
CA CYS A 173 8.86 -2.25 -12.42
C CYS A 173 8.15 -1.17 -11.60
N TYR A 174 8.87 -0.47 -10.72
CA TYR A 174 8.33 0.65 -9.95
C TYR A 174 7.86 1.80 -10.84
N VAL A 175 8.67 2.22 -11.82
CA VAL A 175 8.36 3.33 -12.72
C VAL A 175 7.23 3.01 -13.69
N ASN A 176 7.15 1.76 -14.16
CA ASN A 176 6.12 1.31 -15.10
C ASN A 176 4.87 0.72 -14.41
N GLY A 177 4.81 0.75 -13.07
CA GLY A 177 3.67 0.24 -12.30
C GLY A 177 3.48 -1.27 -12.41
N ILE A 178 4.54 -2.02 -12.74
CA ILE A 178 4.50 -3.48 -12.83
C ILE A 178 4.66 -4.07 -11.41
N PRO A 179 3.74 -4.93 -10.95
CA PRO A 179 3.86 -5.59 -9.66
C PRO A 179 5.10 -6.50 -9.62
N PHE A 180 6.13 -6.10 -8.87
CA PHE A 180 7.34 -6.91 -8.67
C PHE A 180 7.14 -7.82 -7.44
N VAL A 181 7.03 -9.13 -7.66
CA VAL A 181 6.82 -10.12 -6.59
C VAL A 181 8.18 -10.67 -6.16
N GLU A 182 8.60 -10.42 -4.93
CA GLU A 182 9.84 -10.99 -4.40
C GLU A 182 9.67 -12.50 -4.11
N THR A 183 9.76 -13.33 -5.15
CA THR A 183 9.79 -14.80 -5.00
C THR A 183 11.19 -15.26 -4.59
N GLY A 184 11.55 -14.98 -3.34
CA GLY A 184 12.89 -15.30 -2.83
C GLY A 184 13.06 -15.19 -1.32
N ARG A 185 11.98 -15.05 -0.55
CA ARG A 185 11.99 -15.26 0.90
C ARG A 185 10.65 -15.87 1.31
N ARG A 186 10.64 -17.14 1.72
CA ARG A 186 9.57 -17.66 2.58
C ARG A 186 9.38 -16.65 3.73
N ASN A 187 8.16 -16.13 3.90
CA ASN A 187 7.70 -15.40 5.08
C ASN A 187 8.74 -14.47 5.75
N ARG A 188 8.97 -13.28 5.17
CA ARG A 188 9.49 -12.13 5.95
C ARG A 188 8.63 -10.88 5.88
N ASP A 189 7.43 -10.95 5.30
CA ASP A 189 6.41 -9.89 5.46
C ASP A 189 5.44 -10.14 6.62
N THR A 190 5.59 -11.26 7.34
CA THR A 190 4.92 -11.52 8.63
C THR A 190 5.88 -11.47 9.82
N VAL A 191 7.15 -11.09 9.58
CA VAL A 191 8.19 -10.90 10.62
C VAL A 191 9.11 -9.76 10.16
N LYS A 192 8.62 -8.52 10.14
CA LYS A 192 9.37 -7.44 10.82
C LYS A 192 9.07 -7.55 12.33
N SER A 193 9.36 -8.71 12.88
CA SER A 193 9.60 -8.92 14.31
C SER A 193 11.11 -9.02 14.42
N VAL A 194 11.84 -8.37 15.30
CA VAL A 194 11.60 -7.43 16.41
C VAL A 194 12.98 -6.85 16.76
N ALA A 195 14.07 -7.52 16.39
CA ALA A 195 15.42 -7.05 16.54
C ALA A 195 15.73 -5.86 15.60
N THR A 196 15.94 -4.69 16.18
CA THR A 196 17.02 -3.82 15.71
C THR A 196 18.28 -4.68 15.62
N GLY A 197 19.08 -4.53 14.56
CA GLY A 197 20.27 -5.37 14.37
C GLY A 197 21.31 -5.29 15.50
N SER A 198 21.12 -4.39 16.47
CA SER A 198 21.92 -4.22 17.68
C SER A 198 21.12 -3.64 18.84
N VAL A 199 21.62 -3.84 20.06
CA VAL A 199 21.05 -3.31 21.32
C VAL A 199 21.19 -1.79 21.38
N ALA A 200 22.34 -1.24 20.97
CA ALA A 200 22.55 0.21 20.88
C ALA A 200 21.48 0.91 20.02
N ASN A 201 21.09 0.32 18.87
CA ASN A 201 20.03 0.87 18.03
C ASN A 201 18.65 0.77 18.70
N GLU A 202 18.38 -0.33 19.39
CA GLU A 202 17.14 -0.51 20.16
C GLU A 202 16.95 0.62 21.17
N GLN A 203 17.97 0.85 21.98
CA GLN A 203 17.96 1.82 23.05
C GLN A 203 18.01 3.26 22.54
N ALA A 204 18.80 3.53 21.50
CA ALA A 204 18.80 4.82 20.81
C ALA A 204 17.38 5.20 20.33
N MET A 205 16.62 4.24 19.80
CA MET A 205 15.25 4.48 19.37
C MET A 205 14.30 4.71 20.56
N LYS A 206 14.46 4.01 21.69
CA LYS A 206 13.66 4.26 22.91
C LYS A 206 13.93 5.64 23.51
N LEU A 207 15.20 6.04 23.57
CA LEU A 207 15.62 7.37 24.03
C LEU A 207 15.09 8.47 23.10
N LEU A 208 15.22 8.29 21.79
CA LEU A 208 14.70 9.23 20.80
C LEU A 208 13.17 9.31 20.86
N ALA A 209 12.46 8.19 21.01
CA ALA A 209 11.00 8.20 21.16
C ALA A 209 10.57 9.04 22.38
N SER A 210 11.24 8.85 23.52
CA SER A 210 10.98 9.63 24.74
C SER A 210 11.25 11.13 24.54
N PHE A 211 12.36 11.47 23.89
CA PHE A 211 12.71 12.86 23.55
C PHE A 211 11.65 13.50 22.63
N LEU A 212 11.24 12.82 21.57
CA LEU A 212 10.25 13.32 20.61
C LEU A 212 8.89 13.54 21.28
N VAL A 213 8.45 12.63 22.15
CA VAL A 213 7.21 12.81 22.92
C VAL A 213 7.32 14.00 23.87
N GLY A 214 8.45 14.20 24.54
CA GLY A 214 8.71 15.40 25.34
C GLY A 214 8.57 16.69 24.52
N ARG A 215 9.09 16.71 23.29
CA ARG A 215 8.94 17.85 22.36
C ARG A 215 7.50 18.04 21.87
N LEU A 216 6.72 16.97 21.67
CA LEU A 216 5.29 17.10 21.34
C LEU A 216 4.50 17.77 22.47
N VAL A 217 4.83 17.46 23.73
CA VAL A 217 4.09 17.94 24.91
C VAL A 217 4.51 19.36 25.31
N ALA A 218 5.82 19.62 25.41
CA ALA A 218 6.36 20.84 26.02
C ALA A 218 7.12 21.75 25.04
N GLY A 219 7.22 21.37 23.75
CA GLY A 219 7.94 22.14 22.75
C GLY A 219 7.18 23.37 22.27
N THR A 220 7.90 24.28 21.62
CA THR A 220 7.29 25.34 20.80
C THR A 220 6.52 24.74 19.62
N MET A 221 5.66 25.52 18.95
CA MET A 221 4.91 25.05 17.78
C MET A 221 5.82 24.47 16.68
N GLU A 222 6.98 25.09 16.47
CA GLU A 222 8.01 24.61 15.53
C GLU A 222 8.60 23.27 15.99
N GLN A 223 8.98 23.16 17.26
CA GLN A 223 9.52 21.92 17.84
C GLN A 223 8.49 20.78 17.82
N GLN A 224 7.22 21.08 18.08
CA GLN A 224 6.12 20.12 17.98
C GLN A 224 5.94 19.62 16.55
N ASN A 225 5.96 20.52 15.56
CA ASN A 225 5.88 20.14 14.15
C ASN A 225 7.08 19.28 13.72
N ASN A 226 8.29 19.65 14.13
CA ASN A 226 9.50 18.90 13.79
C ASN A 226 9.51 17.51 14.45
N ALA A 227 9.05 17.42 15.71
CA ALA A 227 8.86 16.14 16.37
C ALA A 227 7.81 15.27 15.65
N ALA A 228 6.66 15.86 15.27
CA ALA A 228 5.63 15.15 14.51
C ALA A 228 6.14 14.67 13.14
N PHE A 229 6.98 15.48 12.46
CA PHE A 229 7.62 15.11 11.20
C PHE A 229 8.61 13.95 11.36
N GLU A 230 9.47 13.99 12.38
CA GLU A 230 10.42 12.92 12.67
C GLU A 230 9.68 11.61 13.01
N ILE A 231 8.62 11.68 13.83
CA ILE A 231 7.75 10.54 14.13
C ILE A 231 7.09 9.99 12.85
N ARG A 232 6.57 10.85 11.98
CA ARG A 232 6.01 10.45 10.67
C ARG A 232 7.04 9.66 9.84
N LEU A 233 8.30 10.08 9.85
CA LEU A 233 9.38 9.41 9.13
C LEU A 233 9.71 8.03 9.74
N LEU A 234 9.94 7.98 11.06
CA LEU A 234 10.31 6.76 11.79
C LEU A 234 9.24 5.67 11.71
N THR A 235 7.97 6.06 11.73
CA THR A 235 6.83 5.13 11.69
C THR A 235 6.52 4.62 10.28
N LYS A 236 7.11 5.18 9.23
CA LYS A 236 6.77 4.82 7.84
C LYS A 236 7.08 3.36 7.52
N THR A 237 8.22 2.85 7.96
CA THR A 237 8.75 1.55 7.51
C THR A 237 9.08 0.56 8.62
N SER A 238 9.27 1.01 9.87
CA SER A 238 9.68 0.14 10.98
C SER A 238 8.52 -0.18 11.93
N ILE A 239 8.24 -1.47 12.15
CA ILE A 239 7.26 -1.93 13.16
C ILE A 239 7.81 -1.67 14.57
N PHE A 240 9.10 -1.92 14.77
CA PHE A 240 9.78 -1.68 16.04
C PHE A 240 9.69 -0.21 16.46
N ASN A 241 10.00 0.73 15.57
CA ASN A 241 9.91 2.17 15.88
C ASN A 241 8.47 2.58 16.24
N ARG A 242 7.46 1.99 15.58
CA ARG A 242 6.06 2.21 15.95
C ARG A 242 5.79 1.73 17.37
N SER A 243 6.32 0.56 17.78
CA SER A 243 6.16 0.06 19.15
C SER A 243 6.78 1.01 20.17
N CYS A 244 8.04 1.41 19.98
CA CYS A 244 8.72 2.33 20.90
C CYS A 244 7.97 3.67 21.04
N LEU A 245 7.46 4.22 19.94
CA LEU A 245 6.71 5.48 19.97
C LEU A 245 5.34 5.33 20.66
N VAL A 246 4.69 4.18 20.52
CA VAL A 246 3.43 3.88 21.23
C VAL A 246 3.70 3.73 22.73
N GLU A 247 4.72 2.95 23.10
CA GLU A 247 5.15 2.72 24.49
C GLU A 247 5.58 4.03 25.17
N ALA A 248 6.26 4.92 24.43
CA ALA A 248 6.64 6.25 24.90
C ALA A 248 5.45 7.23 25.02
N GLY A 249 4.23 6.84 24.62
CA GLY A 249 3.04 7.67 24.77
C GLY A 249 2.85 8.73 23.69
N ALA A 250 3.29 8.51 22.45
CA ALA A 250 3.19 9.51 21.38
C ALA A 250 1.75 9.80 20.91
N ILE A 251 0.80 8.89 21.10
CA ILE A 251 -0.55 9.00 20.51
C ILE A 251 -1.35 10.20 21.06
N PRO A 252 -1.53 10.40 22.38
CA PRO A 252 -2.33 11.53 22.87
C PRO A 252 -1.78 12.92 22.46
N PRO A 253 -0.47 13.20 22.55
CA PRO A 253 0.07 14.48 22.04
C PRO A 253 -0.12 14.65 20.53
N LEU A 254 0.03 13.59 19.73
CA LEU A 254 -0.26 13.65 18.29
C LEU A 254 -1.73 13.96 18.01
N LEU A 255 -2.66 13.38 18.79
CA LEU A 255 -4.09 13.70 18.69
C LEU A 255 -4.37 15.17 19.03
N ASN A 256 -3.68 15.75 20.00
CA ASN A 256 -3.80 17.19 20.26
C ASN A 256 -3.35 18.01 19.04
N LEU A 257 -2.22 17.63 18.43
CA LEU A 257 -1.68 18.35 17.26
C LEU A 257 -2.53 18.21 15.99
N VAL A 258 -3.42 17.22 15.87
CA VAL A 258 -4.35 17.19 14.71
C VAL A 258 -5.35 18.35 14.73
N THR A 259 -5.54 19.02 15.88
CA THR A 259 -6.38 20.23 15.99
C THR A 259 -5.61 21.53 15.71
N SER A 260 -4.32 21.43 15.40
CA SER A 260 -3.47 22.59 15.13
C SER A 260 -3.98 23.40 13.93
N ARG A 261 -3.87 24.73 14.04
CA ARG A 261 -4.15 25.66 12.93
C ARG A 261 -3.00 25.78 11.94
N ASP A 262 -1.83 25.21 12.25
CA ASP A 262 -0.74 25.08 11.29
C ASP A 262 -0.94 23.84 10.42
N SER A 263 -0.94 24.07 9.11
CA SER A 263 -1.21 23.01 8.12
C SER A 263 -0.12 21.94 8.08
N SER A 264 1.13 22.30 8.38
CA SER A 264 2.25 21.34 8.41
C SER A 264 2.14 20.42 9.63
N CYS A 265 1.89 21.02 10.78
CA CYS A 265 1.70 20.34 12.06
C CYS A 265 0.53 19.35 12.01
N GLN A 266 -0.64 19.79 11.54
CA GLN A 266 -1.82 18.92 11.39
C GLN A 266 -1.55 17.77 10.41
N GLU A 267 -0.93 18.04 9.26
CA GLU A 267 -0.60 17.00 8.28
C GLU A 267 0.39 15.97 8.84
N ASN A 268 1.46 16.43 9.49
CA ASN A 268 2.48 15.56 10.08
C ASN A 268 1.92 14.70 11.20
N ALA A 269 1.11 15.29 12.09
CA ALA A 269 0.44 14.56 13.16
C ALA A 269 -0.51 13.49 12.61
N MET A 270 -1.33 13.82 11.61
CA MET A 270 -2.25 12.87 11.00
C MET A 270 -1.51 11.77 10.23
N ALA A 271 -0.41 12.09 9.55
CA ALA A 271 0.42 11.10 8.86
C ALA A 271 1.13 10.14 9.84
N ALA A 272 1.58 10.64 10.99
CA ALA A 272 2.14 9.82 12.06
C ALA A 272 1.08 8.87 12.64
N LEU A 273 -0.11 9.37 12.96
CA LEU A 273 -1.24 8.55 13.45
C LEU A 273 -1.65 7.47 12.46
N LEU A 274 -1.70 7.78 11.16
CA LEU A 274 -1.93 6.79 10.11
C LEU A 274 -0.92 5.64 10.19
N ASN A 275 0.37 5.97 10.28
CA ASN A 275 1.41 4.95 10.34
C ASN A 275 1.36 4.14 11.64
N LEU A 276 1.06 4.78 12.78
CA LEU A 276 0.92 4.12 14.08
C LEU A 276 -0.31 3.20 14.12
N SER A 277 -1.42 3.56 13.47
CA SER A 277 -2.66 2.76 13.42
C SER A 277 -2.50 1.38 12.78
N LYS A 278 -1.42 1.17 12.01
CA LYS A 278 -1.05 -0.14 11.45
C LYS A 278 -0.74 -1.17 12.54
N ASN A 279 -0.20 -0.73 13.68
CA ASN A 279 0.02 -1.59 14.85
C ASN A 279 -1.32 -1.84 15.57
N SER A 280 -1.55 -3.07 16.05
CA SER A 280 -2.77 -3.44 16.79
C SER A 280 -2.92 -2.65 18.08
N ASN A 281 -1.83 -2.50 18.85
CA ASN A 281 -1.85 -1.89 20.18
C ASN A 281 -2.20 -0.39 20.12
N SER A 282 -1.83 0.29 19.03
CA SER A 282 -2.15 1.70 18.82
C SER A 282 -3.64 1.97 18.69
N LYS A 283 -4.42 1.02 18.15
CA LYS A 283 -5.81 1.30 17.74
C LYS A 283 -6.69 1.60 18.95
N SER A 284 -6.56 0.82 20.03
CA SER A 284 -7.29 1.06 21.28
C SER A 284 -6.88 2.36 21.96
N ILE A 285 -5.60 2.73 21.90
CA ILE A 285 -5.12 4.00 22.46
C ILE A 285 -5.70 5.18 21.66
N ILE A 286 -5.69 5.12 20.32
CA ILE A 286 -6.29 6.15 19.46
C ILE A 286 -7.76 6.35 19.80
N VAL A 287 -8.54 5.27 19.83
CA VAL A 287 -9.99 5.34 20.07
C VAL A 287 -10.30 5.73 21.51
N GLY A 288 -9.58 5.17 22.49
CA GLY A 288 -9.74 5.47 23.92
C GLY A 288 -9.43 6.92 24.29
N ASN A 289 -8.62 7.62 23.49
CA ASN A 289 -8.35 9.06 23.64
C ASN A 289 -9.26 9.95 22.76
N GLY A 290 -10.45 9.45 22.36
CA GLY A 290 -11.41 10.22 21.57
C GLY A 290 -11.00 10.45 20.12
N GLY A 291 -9.99 9.72 19.62
CA GLY A 291 -9.37 9.98 18.32
C GLY A 291 -10.31 9.85 17.12
N LEU A 292 -11.41 9.09 17.22
CA LEU A 292 -12.38 8.99 16.13
C LEU A 292 -12.98 10.36 15.74
N PHE A 293 -13.35 11.18 16.72
CA PHE A 293 -13.94 12.50 16.46
C PHE A 293 -12.92 13.48 15.88
N LEU A 294 -11.68 13.42 16.38
CA LEU A 294 -10.58 14.25 15.87
C LEU A 294 -10.21 13.88 14.42
N ILE A 295 -10.15 12.58 14.12
CA ILE A 295 -9.92 12.07 12.76
C ILE A 295 -11.06 12.46 11.82
N LEU A 296 -12.31 12.41 12.29
CA LEU A 296 -13.48 12.87 11.53
C LEU A 296 -13.39 14.35 11.20
N ASP A 297 -12.98 15.19 12.16
CA ASP A 297 -12.85 16.62 11.93
C ASP A 297 -11.77 16.92 10.87
N VAL A 298 -10.62 16.24 10.93
CA VAL A 298 -9.59 16.34 9.89
C VAL A 298 -10.09 15.83 8.54
N LEU A 299 -10.86 14.73 8.49
CA LEU A 299 -11.43 14.22 7.25
C LEU A 299 -12.36 15.24 6.58
N LYS A 300 -13.16 15.96 7.37
CA LYS A 300 -14.11 16.97 6.90
C LYS A 300 -13.43 18.29 6.54
N ARG A 301 -12.59 18.80 7.44
CA ARG A 301 -12.13 20.19 7.49
C ARG A 301 -10.60 20.34 7.55
N GLY A 302 -9.86 19.26 7.30
CA GLY A 302 -8.40 19.29 7.29
C GLY A 302 -7.85 20.36 6.35
N LEU A 303 -6.83 21.08 6.80
CA LEU A 303 -6.24 22.25 6.13
C LEU A 303 -5.59 21.91 4.79
N LYS A 304 -5.15 20.66 4.63
CA LYS A 304 -4.55 20.11 3.41
C LYS A 304 -5.27 18.87 2.95
N MET A 305 -5.29 18.66 1.63
CA MET A 305 -5.84 17.43 1.06
C MET A 305 -5.10 16.19 1.55
N GLU A 306 -3.79 16.26 1.75
CA GLU A 306 -2.95 15.19 2.29
C GLU A 306 -3.39 14.78 3.71
N ALA A 307 -3.73 15.75 4.57
CA ALA A 307 -4.23 15.48 5.92
C ALA A 307 -5.57 14.73 5.87
N ARG A 308 -6.50 15.16 5.01
CA ARG A 308 -7.80 14.47 4.78
C ARG A 308 -7.60 13.04 4.28
N GLN A 309 -6.63 12.83 3.38
CA GLN A 309 -6.27 11.49 2.88
C GLN A 309 -5.68 10.62 4.00
N HIS A 310 -4.83 11.16 4.85
CA HIS A 310 -4.26 10.46 6.00
C HIS A 310 -5.33 10.09 7.03
N ALA A 311 -6.32 10.96 7.26
CA ALA A 311 -7.47 10.69 8.10
C ALA A 311 -8.26 9.48 7.58
N ALA A 312 -8.63 9.46 6.29
CA ALA A 312 -9.30 8.31 5.68
C ALA A 312 -8.46 7.03 5.79
N GLY A 313 -7.16 7.08 5.50
CA GLY A 313 -6.29 5.91 5.65
C GLY A 313 -6.21 5.39 7.09
N THR A 314 -6.32 6.28 8.08
CA THR A 314 -6.31 5.89 9.50
C THR A 314 -7.60 5.16 9.85
N LEU A 315 -8.74 5.67 9.38
CA LEU A 315 -10.03 5.00 9.54
C LEU A 315 -10.02 3.60 8.94
N PHE A 316 -9.44 3.39 7.75
CA PHE A 316 -9.27 2.07 7.16
C PHE A 316 -8.63 1.07 8.14
N TYR A 317 -7.48 1.43 8.74
CA TYR A 317 -6.84 0.53 9.71
C TYR A 317 -7.68 0.33 10.98
N LEU A 318 -8.45 1.33 11.42
CA LEU A 318 -9.35 1.19 12.56
C LEU A 318 -10.53 0.25 12.26
N THR A 319 -11.03 0.21 11.01
CA THR A 319 -12.13 -0.71 10.62
C THR A 319 -11.78 -2.19 10.69
N SER A 320 -10.51 -2.55 10.92
CA SER A 320 -10.11 -3.93 11.18
C SER A 320 -10.63 -4.48 12.51
N VAL A 321 -11.06 -3.60 13.42
CA VAL A 321 -11.66 -3.93 14.72
C VAL A 321 -13.18 -3.75 14.61
N GLU A 322 -13.94 -4.76 15.03
CA GLU A 322 -15.39 -4.82 14.85
C GLU A 322 -16.12 -3.68 15.59
N GLU A 323 -15.73 -3.42 16.84
CA GLU A 323 -16.31 -2.37 17.66
C GLU A 323 -16.11 -0.98 17.03
N TYR A 324 -14.95 -0.75 16.42
CA TYR A 324 -14.63 0.53 15.78
C TYR A 324 -15.37 0.67 14.46
N ARG A 325 -15.50 -0.42 13.70
CA ARG A 325 -16.35 -0.47 12.50
C ARG A 325 -17.81 -0.16 12.82
N LYS A 326 -18.32 -0.64 13.96
CA LYS A 326 -19.65 -0.28 14.47
C LYS A 326 -19.76 1.21 14.76
N MET A 327 -18.83 1.78 15.56
CA MET A 327 -18.85 3.19 15.92
C MET A 327 -18.74 4.13 14.69
N ILE A 328 -17.84 3.82 13.75
CA ILE A 328 -17.65 4.61 12.53
C ILE A 328 -18.90 4.51 11.64
N GLY A 329 -19.48 3.32 11.49
CA GLY A 329 -20.65 3.09 10.64
C GLY A 329 -21.95 3.69 11.21
N GLU A 330 -22.13 3.69 12.53
CA GLU A 330 -23.34 4.23 13.17
C GLU A 330 -23.35 5.76 13.27
N ASN A 331 -22.18 6.40 13.23
CA ASN A 331 -22.11 7.86 13.22
C ASN A 331 -22.45 8.41 11.81
N PRO A 332 -23.41 9.34 11.72
CA PRO A 332 -23.97 9.79 10.44
C PRO A 332 -23.02 10.63 9.59
N GLU A 333 -21.88 11.07 10.12
CA GLU A 333 -20.98 12.01 9.46
C GLU A 333 -19.81 11.33 8.74
N PHE A 334 -19.36 10.14 9.17
CA PHE A 334 -18.20 9.49 8.57
C PHE A 334 -18.43 9.10 7.11
N ILE A 335 -19.54 8.43 6.81
CA ILE A 335 -19.85 7.98 5.45
C ILE A 335 -19.94 9.18 4.49
N PRO A 336 -20.76 10.23 4.74
CA PRO A 336 -20.79 11.42 3.90
C PRO A 336 -19.41 12.07 3.69
N SER A 337 -18.58 12.13 4.73
CA SER A 337 -17.23 12.71 4.65
C SER A 337 -16.29 11.88 3.78
N LEU A 338 -16.38 10.55 3.83
CA LEU A 338 -15.64 9.65 2.94
C LEU A 338 -16.12 9.79 1.48
N LEU A 339 -17.43 9.96 1.26
CA LEU A 339 -17.99 10.20 -0.07
C LEU A 339 -17.54 11.55 -0.65
N GLU A 340 -17.42 12.59 0.19
CA GLU A 340 -16.87 13.89 -0.23
C GLU A 340 -15.40 13.77 -0.66
N LEU A 341 -14.59 13.04 0.13
CA LEU A 341 -13.20 12.75 -0.25
C LEU A 341 -13.13 11.90 -1.53
N LEU A 342 -14.08 11.01 -1.76
CA LEU A 342 -14.16 10.21 -2.98
C LEU A 342 -14.54 11.05 -4.21
N ARG A 343 -15.36 12.12 -4.05
CA ARG A 343 -15.68 13.07 -5.13
C ARG A 343 -14.49 13.98 -5.47
N ASN A 344 -13.94 14.63 -4.45
CA ASN A 344 -13.06 15.79 -4.62
C ASN A 344 -11.58 15.50 -4.30
N GLY A 345 -11.26 14.29 -3.84
CA GLY A 345 -9.91 13.89 -3.44
C GLY A 345 -8.96 13.64 -4.60
N THR A 346 -7.68 13.62 -4.29
CA THR A 346 -6.64 13.03 -5.15
C THR A 346 -6.87 11.53 -5.32
N ASP A 347 -6.20 10.89 -6.27
CA ASP A 347 -6.26 9.43 -6.43
C ASP A 347 -5.96 8.67 -5.13
N ARG A 348 -5.02 9.16 -4.33
CA ARG A 348 -4.70 8.57 -3.03
C ARG A 348 -5.85 8.74 -2.03
N GLY A 349 -6.53 9.89 -2.04
CA GLY A 349 -7.72 10.12 -1.22
C GLY A 349 -8.89 9.25 -1.60
N LYS A 350 -9.15 9.14 -2.91
CA LYS A 350 -10.19 8.26 -3.45
C LYS A 350 -9.92 6.80 -3.08
N LYS A 351 -8.68 6.34 -3.24
CA LYS A 351 -8.26 5.00 -2.80
C LYS A 351 -8.50 4.79 -1.31
N ASN A 352 -8.01 5.69 -0.46
CA ASN A 352 -8.17 5.59 0.98
C ASN A 352 -9.65 5.59 1.40
N ALA A 353 -10.49 6.40 0.74
CA ALA A 353 -11.93 6.40 0.98
C ALA A 353 -12.58 5.06 0.59
N LEU A 354 -12.28 4.53 -0.61
CA LEU A 354 -12.81 3.25 -1.09
C LEU A 354 -12.44 2.08 -0.16
N VAL A 355 -11.17 1.96 0.23
CA VAL A 355 -10.74 0.86 1.12
C VAL A 355 -11.32 1.00 2.52
N THR A 356 -11.52 2.23 3.02
CA THR A 356 -12.21 2.47 4.30
C THR A 356 -13.67 2.03 4.22
N ILE A 357 -14.37 2.41 3.16
CA ILE A 357 -15.76 2.01 2.90
C ILE A 357 -15.86 0.48 2.78
N PHE A 358 -14.94 -0.16 2.05
CA PHE A 358 -14.87 -1.61 1.97
C PHE A 358 -14.69 -2.26 3.36
N GLY A 359 -13.82 -1.68 4.20
CA GLY A 359 -13.67 -2.09 5.60
C GLY A 359 -14.97 -1.96 6.42
N LEU A 360 -15.76 -0.90 6.19
CA LEU A 360 -17.07 -0.73 6.82
C LEU A 360 -18.10 -1.77 6.38
N LEU A 361 -18.06 -2.19 5.10
CA LEU A 361 -18.97 -3.19 4.54
C LEU A 361 -18.78 -4.61 5.09
N MET A 362 -17.67 -4.87 5.77
CA MET A 362 -17.48 -6.10 6.53
C MET A 362 -18.49 -6.25 7.69
N ARG A 363 -19.28 -5.21 7.98
CA ARG A 363 -20.46 -5.27 8.85
C ARG A 363 -21.74 -5.10 7.99
N PRO A 364 -22.64 -6.09 7.91
CA PRO A 364 -23.83 -6.03 7.06
C PRO A 364 -24.73 -4.82 7.34
N GLU A 365 -24.84 -4.36 8.60
CA GLU A 365 -25.66 -3.20 8.94
C GLU A 365 -25.16 -1.90 8.29
N ASN A 366 -23.91 -1.84 7.82
CA ASN A 366 -23.39 -0.66 7.15
C ASN A 366 -23.78 -0.60 5.66
N HIS A 367 -24.29 -1.69 5.07
CA HIS A 367 -24.64 -1.76 3.65
C HIS A 367 -25.72 -0.73 3.29
N TRP A 368 -26.84 -0.75 4.02
CA TRP A 368 -27.92 0.21 3.77
C TRP A 368 -27.47 1.65 4.02
N ARG A 369 -26.58 1.89 4.98
CA ARG A 369 -26.08 3.24 5.33
C ARG A 369 -25.27 3.84 4.18
N VAL A 370 -24.38 3.06 3.57
CA VAL A 370 -23.60 3.55 2.44
C VAL A 370 -24.44 3.70 1.17
N ILE A 371 -25.43 2.82 0.96
CA ILE A 371 -26.39 2.93 -0.15
C ILE A 371 -27.21 4.22 0.01
N ALA A 372 -27.80 4.44 1.19
CA ALA A 372 -28.60 5.62 1.51
C ALA A 372 -27.79 6.93 1.38
N ALA A 373 -26.48 6.90 1.66
CA ALA A 373 -25.59 8.05 1.46
C ALA A 373 -25.28 8.35 -0.04
N GLY A 374 -25.71 7.50 -0.97
CA GLY A 374 -25.51 7.68 -2.42
C GLY A 374 -24.17 7.15 -2.94
N LEU A 375 -23.53 6.20 -2.24
CA LEU A 375 -22.24 5.63 -2.64
C LEU A 375 -22.30 4.97 -4.03
N VAL A 376 -23.35 4.18 -4.30
CA VAL A 376 -23.42 3.35 -5.51
C VAL A 376 -23.38 4.20 -6.78
N LEU A 377 -24.25 5.21 -6.87
CA LEU A 377 -24.29 6.12 -8.01
C LEU A 377 -22.96 6.87 -8.19
N LEU A 378 -22.33 7.30 -7.07
CA LEU A 378 -21.04 7.96 -7.10
C LEU A 378 -19.95 7.05 -7.68
N VAL A 379 -19.82 5.82 -7.18
CA VAL A 379 -18.78 4.88 -7.64
C VAL A 379 -19.00 4.48 -9.10
N VAL A 380 -20.24 4.24 -9.53
CA VAL A 380 -20.56 3.92 -10.92
C VAL A 380 -20.19 5.06 -11.87
N ASN A 381 -20.43 6.31 -11.49
CA ASN A 381 -20.01 7.46 -12.28
C ASN A 381 -18.48 7.63 -12.30
N LEU A 382 -17.78 7.36 -11.20
CA LEU A 382 -16.33 7.41 -11.15
C LEU A 382 -15.66 6.34 -12.01
N LEU A 383 -16.22 5.12 -12.08
CA LEU A 383 -15.73 4.06 -12.96
C LEU A 383 -15.66 4.46 -14.44
N LYS A 384 -16.49 5.42 -14.89
CA LYS A 384 -16.45 5.96 -16.27
C LYS A 384 -15.23 6.84 -16.53
N SER A 385 -14.60 7.38 -15.48
CA SER A 385 -13.53 8.39 -15.58
C SER A 385 -12.18 7.91 -15.08
N PHE A 386 -12.14 6.85 -14.26
CA PHE A 386 -10.90 6.32 -13.73
C PHE A 386 -10.01 5.71 -14.81
N LYS A 387 -8.76 6.17 -14.85
CA LYS A 387 -7.70 5.61 -15.71
C LYS A 387 -6.81 4.61 -14.97
N ARG A 388 -6.76 4.71 -13.64
CA ARG A 388 -5.90 3.86 -12.81
C ARG A 388 -6.59 2.54 -12.49
N GLU A 389 -5.93 1.43 -12.81
CA GLU A 389 -6.47 0.09 -12.56
C GLU A 389 -6.71 -0.21 -11.08
N ASP A 390 -5.92 0.36 -10.16
CA ASP A 390 -6.10 0.14 -8.72
C ASP A 390 -7.40 0.77 -8.20
N LEU A 391 -7.73 1.99 -8.64
CA LEU A 391 -9.00 2.64 -8.30
C LEU A 391 -10.22 1.93 -8.91
N ILE A 392 -10.09 1.41 -10.14
CA ILE A 392 -11.12 0.58 -10.77
C ILE A 392 -11.34 -0.69 -9.94
N THR A 393 -10.25 -1.37 -9.56
CA THR A 393 -10.29 -2.59 -8.75
C THR A 393 -10.97 -2.36 -7.40
N ASP A 394 -10.57 -1.32 -6.67
CA ASP A 394 -11.14 -0.99 -5.35
C ASP A 394 -12.63 -0.60 -5.45
N SER A 395 -13.01 0.10 -6.52
CA SER A 395 -14.42 0.45 -6.81
C SER A 395 -15.27 -0.79 -7.08
N LEU A 396 -14.77 -1.72 -7.90
CA LEU A 396 -15.44 -2.98 -8.19
C LEU A 396 -15.56 -3.86 -6.94
N ALA A 397 -14.57 -3.85 -6.05
CA ALA A 397 -14.62 -4.58 -4.78
C ALA A 397 -15.78 -4.09 -3.88
N VAL A 398 -15.95 -2.77 -3.77
CA VAL A 398 -17.06 -2.14 -3.04
C VAL A 398 -18.41 -2.51 -3.65
N LEU A 399 -18.58 -2.34 -4.97
CA LEU A 399 -19.83 -2.68 -5.65
C LEU A 399 -20.14 -4.17 -5.58
N SER A 400 -19.14 -5.04 -5.77
CA SER A 400 -19.30 -6.49 -5.67
C SER A 400 -19.76 -6.91 -4.28
N THR A 401 -19.26 -6.27 -3.21
CA THR A 401 -19.64 -6.60 -1.83
C THR A 401 -21.08 -6.17 -1.53
N LEU A 402 -21.49 -4.99 -2.00
CA LEU A 402 -22.89 -4.54 -1.87
C LEU A 402 -23.86 -5.44 -2.63
N SER A 403 -23.50 -5.86 -3.84
CA SER A 403 -24.36 -6.68 -4.70
C SER A 403 -24.54 -8.12 -4.21
N GLU A 404 -23.79 -8.59 -3.21
CA GLU A 404 -24.05 -9.88 -2.57
C GLU A 404 -25.43 -9.92 -1.90
N ARG A 405 -26.04 -8.75 -1.65
CA ARG A 405 -27.41 -8.62 -1.14
C ARG A 405 -28.37 -8.05 -2.20
N PRO A 406 -29.68 -8.38 -2.14
CA PRO A 406 -30.65 -7.90 -3.13
C PRO A 406 -30.77 -6.38 -3.22
N ASP A 407 -30.80 -5.69 -2.07
CA ASP A 407 -30.89 -4.22 -1.98
C ASP A 407 -29.70 -3.53 -2.65
N GLY A 408 -28.48 -4.02 -2.39
CA GLY A 408 -27.28 -3.52 -3.04
C GLY A 408 -27.24 -3.85 -4.54
N ALA A 409 -27.63 -5.05 -4.94
CA ALA A 409 -27.68 -5.45 -6.35
C ALA A 409 -28.64 -4.57 -7.15
N MET A 410 -29.85 -4.33 -6.63
CA MET A 410 -30.83 -3.46 -7.27
C MET A 410 -30.33 -2.02 -7.36
N ALA A 411 -29.70 -1.49 -6.31
CA ALA A 411 -29.09 -0.17 -6.36
C ALA A 411 -28.01 -0.05 -7.46
N VAL A 412 -27.20 -1.10 -7.66
CA VAL A 412 -26.18 -1.14 -8.71
C VAL A 412 -26.79 -1.22 -10.11
N LEU A 413 -27.88 -1.99 -10.28
CA LEU A 413 -28.62 -2.06 -11.55
C LEU A 413 -29.25 -0.71 -11.91
N TYR A 414 -29.97 -0.08 -10.97
CA TYR A 414 -30.60 1.21 -11.19
C TYR A 414 -29.59 2.33 -11.45
N ALA A 415 -28.35 2.21 -10.96
CA ALA A 415 -27.27 3.13 -11.29
C ALA A 415 -26.70 2.94 -12.71
N GLY A 416 -27.17 1.96 -13.47
CA GLY A 416 -26.74 1.71 -14.85
C GLY A 416 -25.33 1.11 -14.94
N ALA A 417 -24.91 0.32 -13.94
CA ALA A 417 -23.54 -0.20 -13.87
C ALA A 417 -23.26 -1.34 -14.87
N LEU A 418 -24.29 -2.06 -15.34
CA LEU A 418 -24.13 -3.31 -16.08
C LEU A 418 -23.26 -3.18 -17.36
N PRO A 419 -23.50 -2.22 -18.27
CA PRO A 419 -22.66 -2.06 -19.46
C PRO A 419 -21.21 -1.67 -19.12
N ILE A 420 -21.03 -0.88 -18.06
CA ILE A 420 -19.72 -0.40 -17.61
C ILE A 420 -18.88 -1.57 -17.10
N ILE A 421 -19.48 -2.45 -16.29
CA ILE A 421 -18.80 -3.63 -15.72
C ILE A 421 -18.39 -4.61 -16.83
N VAL A 422 -19.28 -4.86 -17.81
CA VAL A 422 -18.97 -5.72 -18.95
C VAL A 422 -17.83 -5.14 -19.79
N ASN A 423 -17.85 -3.84 -20.06
CA ASN A 423 -16.76 -3.18 -20.77
C ASN A 423 -15.43 -3.29 -20.02
N ILE A 424 -15.41 -3.03 -18.71
CA ILE A 424 -14.21 -3.14 -17.87
C ILE A 424 -13.67 -4.57 -17.89
N LEU A 425 -14.53 -5.59 -17.76
CA LEU A 425 -14.10 -6.99 -17.79
C LEU A 425 -13.37 -7.36 -19.09
N SER A 426 -13.83 -6.80 -20.22
CA SER A 426 -13.22 -7.01 -21.53
C SER A 426 -11.93 -6.21 -21.74
N SER A 427 -11.80 -5.02 -21.13
CA SER A 427 -10.67 -4.11 -21.39
C SER A 427 -9.57 -4.10 -20.33
N CYS A 428 -9.84 -4.52 -19.08
CA CYS A 428 -8.86 -4.40 -18.00
C CYS A 428 -7.79 -5.51 -18.04
N ASN A 429 -6.56 -5.19 -17.61
CA ASN A 429 -5.48 -6.18 -17.50
C ASN A 429 -5.35 -6.72 -16.06
N SER A 430 -5.78 -5.96 -15.06
CA SER A 430 -5.81 -6.39 -13.66
C SER A 430 -6.65 -7.65 -13.46
N ARG A 431 -5.99 -8.74 -13.05
CA ARG A 431 -6.65 -10.00 -12.66
C ARG A 431 -7.67 -9.76 -11.55
N ALA A 432 -7.32 -9.00 -10.52
CA ALA A 432 -8.22 -8.70 -9.41
C ALA A 432 -9.48 -7.95 -9.88
N ALA A 433 -9.34 -6.99 -10.81
CA ALA A 433 -10.48 -6.30 -11.39
C ALA A 433 -11.42 -7.28 -12.13
N LYS A 434 -10.87 -8.19 -12.95
CA LYS A 434 -11.66 -9.23 -13.63
C LYS A 434 -12.41 -10.13 -12.64
N GLU A 435 -11.75 -10.55 -11.56
CA GLU A 435 -12.36 -11.38 -10.51
C GLU A 435 -13.53 -10.66 -9.80
N TYR A 436 -13.40 -9.35 -9.53
CA TYR A 436 -14.49 -8.54 -8.98
C TYR A 436 -15.60 -8.28 -9.99
N CYS A 437 -15.29 -8.03 -11.27
CA CYS A 437 -16.30 -7.92 -12.32
C CYS A 437 -17.16 -9.19 -12.39
N VAL A 438 -16.53 -10.37 -12.44
CA VAL A 438 -17.26 -11.65 -12.49
C VAL A 438 -18.06 -11.88 -11.21
N SER A 439 -17.51 -11.56 -10.05
CA SER A 439 -18.24 -11.64 -8.77
C SER A 439 -19.47 -10.75 -8.77
N LEU A 440 -19.33 -9.53 -9.26
CA LEU A 440 -20.40 -8.56 -9.35
C LEU A 440 -21.47 -8.99 -10.38
N LEU A 441 -21.08 -9.38 -11.60
CA LEU A 441 -22.01 -9.88 -12.62
C LEU A 441 -22.78 -11.11 -12.14
N LEU A 442 -22.11 -12.05 -11.47
CA LEU A 442 -22.78 -13.20 -10.87
C LEU A 442 -23.82 -12.78 -9.83
N ALA A 443 -23.46 -11.85 -8.93
CA ALA A 443 -24.37 -11.36 -7.91
C ALA A 443 -25.58 -10.62 -8.52
N LEU A 444 -25.35 -9.85 -9.59
CA LEU A 444 -26.42 -9.20 -10.35
C LEU A 444 -27.33 -10.21 -11.07
N CYS A 445 -26.79 -11.30 -11.62
CA CYS A 445 -27.61 -12.38 -12.19
C CYS A 445 -28.48 -13.07 -11.13
N ILE A 446 -27.92 -13.36 -9.96
CA ILE A 446 -28.63 -14.05 -8.88
C ILE A 446 -29.77 -13.17 -8.33
N ASN A 447 -29.49 -11.89 -8.09
CA ASN A 447 -30.43 -10.98 -7.44
C ASN A 447 -31.34 -10.21 -8.42
N GLY A 448 -30.89 -9.96 -9.65
CA GLY A 448 -31.64 -9.23 -10.69
C GLY A 448 -32.30 -10.12 -11.74
N GLY A 449 -31.91 -11.40 -11.85
CA GLY A 449 -32.60 -12.41 -12.66
C GLY A 449 -32.90 -11.97 -14.10
N ALA A 450 -34.18 -11.83 -14.42
CA ALA A 450 -34.70 -11.53 -15.75
C ALA A 450 -34.24 -10.17 -16.32
N ASP A 451 -33.87 -9.21 -15.48
CA ASP A 451 -33.40 -7.90 -15.95
C ASP A 451 -31.93 -7.92 -16.39
N VAL A 452 -31.18 -8.96 -16.00
CA VAL A 452 -29.72 -9.02 -16.16
C VAL A 452 -29.29 -10.14 -17.10
N VAL A 453 -29.79 -11.35 -16.87
CA VAL A 453 -29.35 -12.55 -17.60
C VAL A 453 -29.56 -12.42 -19.11
N PRO A 454 -30.72 -11.95 -19.63
CA PRO A 454 -30.93 -11.82 -21.07
C PRO A 454 -29.99 -10.79 -21.72
N VAL A 455 -29.64 -9.72 -20.99
CA VAL A 455 -28.72 -8.68 -21.46
C VAL A 455 -27.30 -9.24 -21.57
N LEU A 456 -26.88 -10.04 -20.60
CA LEU A 456 -25.55 -10.66 -20.61
C LEU A 456 -25.41 -11.76 -21.67
N VAL A 457 -26.44 -12.59 -21.87
CA VAL A 457 -26.43 -13.63 -22.91
C VAL A 457 -26.27 -13.04 -24.31
N LYS A 458 -26.86 -11.87 -24.57
CA LYS A 458 -26.71 -11.15 -25.85
C LYS A 458 -25.30 -10.58 -26.07
N ASN A 459 -24.45 -10.53 -25.05
CA ASN A 459 -23.12 -9.95 -25.14
C ASN A 459 -22.04 -11.01 -25.42
N SER A 460 -21.75 -11.24 -26.70
CA SER A 460 -20.79 -12.25 -27.15
C SER A 460 -19.35 -12.04 -26.63
N SER A 461 -18.98 -10.80 -26.27
CA SER A 461 -17.64 -10.48 -25.78
C SER A 461 -17.36 -11.01 -24.36
N LEU A 462 -18.40 -11.42 -23.62
CA LEU A 462 -18.29 -11.84 -22.22
C LEU A 462 -17.60 -13.21 -22.05
N MET A 463 -17.80 -14.14 -23.00
CA MET A 463 -17.37 -15.53 -22.82
C MET A 463 -15.85 -15.70 -22.78
N GLY A 464 -15.10 -14.94 -23.58
CA GLY A 464 -13.63 -15.00 -23.60
C GLY A 464 -12.99 -14.72 -22.23
N PRO A 465 -13.28 -13.57 -21.60
CA PRO A 465 -12.83 -13.28 -20.23
C PRO A 465 -13.27 -14.30 -19.20
N LEU A 466 -14.49 -14.87 -19.31
CA LEU A 466 -14.99 -15.88 -18.36
C LEU A 466 -14.20 -17.20 -18.45
N TYR A 467 -13.93 -17.70 -19.67
CA TYR A 467 -13.11 -18.90 -19.85
C TYR A 467 -11.64 -18.69 -19.44
N SER A 468 -11.09 -17.49 -19.69
CA SER A 468 -9.76 -17.12 -19.20
C SER A 468 -9.70 -17.18 -17.67
N LEU A 469 -10.70 -16.61 -16.97
CA LEU A 469 -10.76 -16.70 -15.51
C LEU A 469 -11.05 -18.10 -14.98
N LEU A 470 -11.81 -18.92 -15.71
CA LEU A 470 -12.06 -20.31 -15.34
C LEU A 470 -10.77 -21.12 -15.28
N THR A 471 -9.87 -20.89 -16.25
CA THR A 471 -8.62 -21.64 -16.43
C THR A 471 -7.44 -21.06 -15.65
N GLN A 472 -7.34 -19.73 -15.57
CA GLN A 472 -6.19 -19.03 -14.99
C GLN A 472 -6.49 -18.38 -13.63
N GLY A 473 -7.77 -18.27 -13.25
CA GLY A 473 -8.23 -17.65 -12.00
C GLY A 473 -7.90 -18.47 -10.75
N ASN A 474 -8.05 -17.85 -9.57
CA ASN A 474 -7.89 -18.60 -8.31
C ASN A 474 -9.12 -19.49 -8.06
N SER A 475 -9.07 -20.38 -7.06
CA SER A 475 -10.17 -21.32 -6.79
C SER A 475 -11.54 -20.64 -6.62
N LYS A 476 -11.59 -19.47 -5.97
CA LYS A 476 -12.83 -18.70 -5.77
C LYS A 476 -13.33 -18.09 -7.08
N ALA A 477 -12.44 -17.47 -7.84
CA ALA A 477 -12.74 -16.84 -9.12
C ALA A 477 -13.20 -17.86 -10.17
N SER A 478 -12.52 -19.00 -10.26
CA SER A 478 -12.87 -20.08 -11.18
C SER A 478 -14.25 -20.66 -10.88
N LYS A 479 -14.59 -20.89 -9.60
CA LYS A 479 -15.95 -21.30 -9.18
C LYS A 479 -17.02 -20.29 -9.55
N LYS A 480 -16.76 -18.99 -9.32
CA LYS A 480 -17.70 -17.92 -9.66
C LYS A 480 -17.88 -17.79 -11.18
N ALA A 481 -16.80 -17.86 -11.95
CA ALA A 481 -16.84 -17.86 -13.41
C ALA A 481 -17.63 -19.05 -13.95
N SER A 482 -17.37 -20.26 -13.44
CA SER A 482 -18.13 -21.47 -13.79
C SER A 482 -19.62 -21.32 -13.50
N THR A 483 -19.98 -20.77 -12.34
CA THR A 483 -21.38 -20.56 -11.97
C THR A 483 -22.07 -19.55 -12.90
N LEU A 484 -21.39 -18.45 -13.24
CA LEU A 484 -21.92 -17.45 -14.15
C LEU A 484 -22.09 -18.03 -15.56
N ILE A 485 -21.10 -18.77 -16.07
CA ILE A 485 -21.18 -19.48 -17.36
C ILE A 485 -22.41 -20.41 -17.37
N ARG A 486 -22.61 -21.19 -16.30
CA ARG A 486 -23.77 -22.09 -16.19
C ARG A 486 -25.10 -21.34 -16.26
N ILE A 487 -25.26 -20.24 -15.53
CA ILE A 487 -26.48 -19.43 -15.56
C ILE A 487 -26.79 -18.93 -16.97
N LEU A 488 -25.76 -18.46 -17.69
CA LEU A 488 -25.92 -17.95 -19.06
C LEU A 488 -26.30 -19.06 -20.05
N HIS A 489 -25.67 -20.24 -19.95
CA HIS A 489 -26.01 -21.39 -20.80
C HIS A 489 -27.41 -21.94 -20.51
N GLU A 490 -27.78 -22.12 -19.25
CA GLU A 490 -29.11 -22.60 -18.86
C GLU A 490 -30.22 -21.68 -19.38
N TYR A 491 -30.00 -20.36 -19.38
CA TYR A 491 -30.95 -19.41 -19.98
C TYR A 491 -31.05 -19.59 -21.49
N ASN A 492 -29.92 -19.75 -22.19
CA ASN A 492 -29.90 -19.94 -23.65
C ASN A 492 -30.59 -21.25 -24.07
N GLU A 493 -30.38 -22.34 -23.33
CA GLU A 493 -31.04 -23.63 -23.55
C GLU A 493 -32.55 -23.54 -23.33
N LYS A 494 -32.99 -22.90 -22.23
CA LYS A 494 -34.43 -22.69 -21.95
C LYS A 494 -35.12 -21.81 -22.99
N THR A 495 -34.42 -20.82 -23.52
CA THR A 495 -34.94 -19.95 -24.59
C THR A 495 -35.02 -20.73 -25.92
N SER A 496 -34.02 -21.56 -26.22
CA SER A 496 -33.98 -22.38 -27.45
C SER A 496 -35.00 -23.53 -27.43
N SER A 497 -35.38 -24.02 -26.25
CA SER A 497 -36.38 -25.07 -26.06
C SER A 497 -37.82 -24.56 -25.90
N GLY A 498 -38.05 -23.24 -26.00
CA GLY A 498 -39.39 -22.64 -25.90
C GLY A 498 -39.99 -22.63 -24.50
N LEU A 499 -39.20 -22.88 -23.45
CA LEU A 499 -39.65 -22.98 -22.05
C LEU A 499 -39.72 -21.61 -21.33
N ILE A 500 -39.26 -20.54 -21.99
CA ILE A 500 -39.39 -19.15 -21.51
C ILE A 500 -40.09 -18.36 -22.61
N THR A 501 -41.36 -17.97 -22.39
CA THR A 501 -42.01 -16.95 -23.21
C THR A 501 -41.34 -15.59 -22.93
N PRO A 502 -40.78 -14.89 -23.93
CA PRO A 502 -40.25 -13.56 -23.72
C PRO A 502 -41.41 -12.64 -23.34
N VAL A 503 -41.35 -12.05 -22.14
CA VAL A 503 -42.16 -10.87 -21.82
C VAL A 503 -41.58 -9.73 -22.64
N PHE A 504 -42.12 -9.52 -23.84
CA PHE A 504 -41.95 -8.24 -24.53
C PHE A 504 -42.63 -7.19 -23.66
N ILE A 505 -41.84 -6.38 -22.95
CA ILE A 505 -42.32 -5.08 -22.50
C ILE A 505 -42.39 -4.25 -23.77
N GLU A 506 -43.56 -4.20 -24.41
CA GLU A 506 -43.85 -3.16 -25.38
C GLU A 506 -43.68 -1.81 -24.69
N ASP A 507 -42.82 -0.97 -25.25
CA ASP A 507 -42.70 0.44 -24.93
C ASP A 507 -44.08 1.12 -25.11
N GLN A 508 -44.89 1.13 -24.06
CA GLN A 508 -45.95 2.13 -23.93
C GLN A 508 -45.30 3.45 -23.51
N PHE A 509 -44.74 4.15 -24.49
CA PHE A 509 -44.62 5.60 -24.42
C PHE A 509 -46.03 6.18 -24.33
N ILE A 510 -46.48 6.44 -23.10
CA ILE A 510 -47.60 7.35 -22.87
C ILE A 510 -47.07 8.74 -23.20
N ASN A 511 -47.37 9.22 -24.41
CA ASN A 511 -47.33 10.64 -24.72
C ASN A 511 -48.35 11.34 -23.81
N VAL A 512 -47.87 12.09 -22.81
CA VAL A 512 -48.67 13.09 -22.12
C VAL A 512 -48.12 14.46 -22.51
N TRP A 513 -48.96 15.19 -23.26
CA TRP A 513 -48.89 16.65 -23.40
C TRP A 513 -49.37 17.32 -22.12
#